data_AF-A0A9X0U5R5-F1
#
_entry.id   AF-A0A9X0U5R5-F1
#
_cell.length_a   1.000
_cell.length_b   1.000
_cell.length_c   1.000
_cell.angle_alpha   90.00
_cell.angle_beta   90.00
_cell.angle_gamma   90.00
#
_symmetry.space_group_name_H-M   'P 1'
#
loop_
_entity.id
_entity.type
_entity.pdbx_description
1 polymer ?
#
loop_
_entity_poly.entity_id
_entity_poly.type
_entity_poly.pdbx_seq_one_letter_code
_entity_poly.pdbx_strand_id
1 'polypeptide(L)'
;MTPGELRAESFTLYPPQARSFAIRNPQVLQRMPLILVSVILRQLIQFPWCFPAERERLSRQFDLMSKMDNASFDGLMSAFSTITLSSELRDMEWVDHPQLFREHLTAYLWSEHQIDRYHKAAQGYQQFVETALKKTAPASPRWTIVTIGQGSEQSDRQLFRKLQPHGTLFTQLDPTGGLEILLAEVRSRAQRYPIEYGLWYIEGGALHAASVGATYPDRDVLRTTCACSKTRVLAFESARLWTKPQWA
;
A
#
# COMPACT_ATOMS: atom_id res chain seq x y z
N MET A 1 18.30 13.89 -18.45
CA MET A 1 18.20 14.66 -17.17
C MET A 1 18.75 13.81 -16.04
N THR A 2 19.55 14.37 -15.14
CA THR A 2 20.09 13.66 -13.96
C THR A 2 19.27 13.93 -12.70
N PRO A 3 19.31 13.06 -11.67
CA PRO A 3 18.57 13.31 -10.42
C PRO A 3 18.88 14.68 -9.78
N GLY A 4 20.13 15.14 -9.84
CA GLY A 4 20.54 16.45 -9.32
C GLY A 4 19.89 17.65 -10.03
N GLU A 5 19.33 17.46 -11.22
CA GLU A 5 18.66 18.50 -12.01
C GLU A 5 17.16 18.59 -11.74
N LEU A 6 16.60 17.75 -10.87
CA LEU A 6 15.17 17.77 -10.54
C LEU A 6 14.76 19.14 -9.98
N ARG A 7 13.70 19.73 -10.55
CA ARG A 7 13.13 21.00 -10.09
C ARG A 7 11.63 20.89 -9.89
N ALA A 8 11.00 21.94 -9.39
CA ALA A 8 9.56 21.96 -9.18
C ALA A 8 8.77 21.78 -10.48
N GLU A 9 9.34 22.22 -11.61
CA GLU A 9 8.77 22.11 -12.95
C GLU A 9 8.79 20.67 -13.47
N SER A 10 9.74 19.84 -12.99
CA SER A 10 9.85 18.42 -13.35
C SER A 10 8.64 17.60 -12.90
N PHE A 11 7.84 18.10 -11.95
CA PHE A 11 6.69 17.38 -11.38
C PHE A 11 5.35 17.91 -11.87
N THR A 12 5.30 18.56 -13.03
CA THR A 12 4.08 19.18 -13.55
C THR A 12 2.98 18.17 -13.89
N LEU A 13 3.34 16.98 -14.39
CA LEU A 13 2.40 15.90 -14.70
C LEU A 13 1.95 15.09 -13.47
N TYR A 14 2.50 15.38 -12.29
CA TYR A 14 2.21 14.61 -11.09
C TYR A 14 0.87 15.05 -10.49
N PRO A 15 0.11 14.12 -9.86
CA PRO A 15 -1.07 14.49 -9.10
C PRO A 15 -0.77 15.56 -8.04
N PRO A 16 -1.70 16.49 -7.72
CA PRO A 16 -1.41 17.65 -6.86
C PRO A 16 -0.78 17.31 -5.49
N GLN A 17 -1.23 16.22 -4.86
CA GLN A 17 -0.67 15.76 -3.58
C GLN A 17 0.75 15.20 -3.73
N ALA A 18 0.98 14.42 -4.79
CA ALA A 18 2.29 13.86 -5.13
C ALA A 18 3.30 14.96 -5.49
N ARG A 19 2.88 15.91 -6.33
CA ARG A 19 3.66 17.10 -6.71
C ARG A 19 4.05 17.91 -5.50
N SER A 20 3.09 18.24 -4.64
CA SER A 20 3.35 18.95 -3.38
C SER A 20 4.35 18.21 -2.49
N PHE A 21 4.26 16.88 -2.42
CA PHE A 21 5.20 16.08 -1.64
C PHE A 21 6.62 16.09 -2.22
N ALA A 22 6.76 15.93 -3.54
CA ALA A 22 8.05 15.95 -4.23
C ALA A 22 8.75 17.32 -4.10
N ILE A 23 8.01 18.41 -4.31
CA ILE A 23 8.53 19.80 -4.22
C ILE A 23 8.98 20.16 -2.80
N ARG A 24 8.38 19.56 -1.76
CA ARG A 24 8.83 19.77 -0.37
C ARG A 24 10.10 19.02 -0.03
N ASN A 25 10.45 17.97 -0.78
CA ASN A 25 11.59 17.12 -0.49
C ASN A 25 12.58 16.99 -1.66
N PRO A 26 12.97 18.09 -2.33
CA PRO A 26 13.76 18.01 -3.56
C PRO A 26 15.18 17.51 -3.27
N GLN A 27 15.77 17.89 -2.13
CA GLN A 27 17.13 17.52 -1.76
C GLN A 27 17.30 16.01 -1.59
N VAL A 28 16.29 15.33 -1.03
CA VAL A 28 16.33 13.87 -0.85
C VAL A 28 16.27 13.17 -2.21
N LEU A 29 15.40 13.63 -3.12
CA LEU A 29 15.29 13.09 -4.47
C LEU A 29 16.54 13.33 -5.32
N GLN A 30 17.11 14.54 -5.24
CA GLN A 30 18.27 14.95 -6.04
C GLN A 30 19.54 14.17 -5.72
N ARG A 31 19.67 13.70 -4.47
CA ARG A 31 20.83 12.94 -4.00
C ARG A 31 20.72 11.45 -4.27
N MET A 32 19.54 10.95 -4.65
CA MET A 32 19.35 9.52 -4.92
C MET A 32 19.98 9.12 -6.27
N PRO A 33 20.56 7.91 -6.37
CA PRO A 33 20.92 7.31 -7.64
C PRO A 33 19.70 7.16 -8.55
N LEU A 34 19.91 7.29 -9.87
CA LEU A 34 18.84 7.26 -10.88
C LEU A 34 17.94 6.00 -10.76
N ILE A 35 18.57 4.86 -10.48
CA ILE A 35 17.89 3.58 -10.29
C ILE A 35 16.86 3.66 -9.15
N LEU A 36 17.24 4.24 -8.01
CA LEU A 36 16.37 4.30 -6.84
C LEU A 36 15.34 5.43 -6.97
N VAL A 37 15.75 6.60 -7.47
CA VAL A 37 14.83 7.75 -7.56
C VAL A 37 13.66 7.45 -8.50
N SER A 38 13.89 6.80 -9.65
CA SER A 38 12.80 6.42 -10.57
C SER A 38 11.76 5.50 -9.92
N VAL A 39 12.22 4.58 -9.06
CA VAL A 39 11.38 3.69 -8.28
C VAL A 39 10.55 4.47 -7.24
N ILE A 40 11.17 5.43 -6.54
CA ILE A 40 10.48 6.30 -5.60
C ILE A 40 9.48 7.22 -6.32
N LEU A 41 9.83 7.76 -7.48
CA LEU A 41 8.95 8.62 -8.29
C LEU A 41 7.68 7.90 -8.71
N ARG A 42 7.76 6.62 -9.08
CA ARG A 42 6.57 5.79 -9.33
C ARG A 42 5.66 5.71 -8.10
N GLN A 43 6.23 5.51 -6.91
CA GLN A 43 5.46 5.48 -5.67
C GLN A 43 4.83 6.84 -5.37
N LEU A 44 5.53 7.93 -5.67
CA LEU A 44 4.99 9.28 -5.54
C LEU A 44 3.82 9.52 -6.49
N ILE A 45 3.89 9.07 -7.74
CA ILE A 45 2.74 9.14 -8.65
C ILE A 45 1.54 8.43 -8.02
N GLN A 46 1.74 7.25 -7.41
CA GLN A 46 0.68 6.49 -6.74
C GLN A 46 0.22 7.06 -5.39
N PHE A 47 0.93 8.05 -4.83
CA PHE A 47 0.74 8.58 -3.49
C PHE A 47 -0.71 8.98 -3.14
N PRO A 48 -1.50 9.61 -4.03
CA PRO A 48 -2.89 9.97 -3.72
C PRO A 48 -3.79 8.76 -3.44
N TRP A 49 -3.43 7.60 -4.00
CA TRP A 49 -4.19 6.35 -3.90
C TRP A 49 -3.64 5.38 -2.84
N CYS A 50 -2.52 5.72 -2.20
CA CYS A 50 -1.94 4.94 -1.12
C CYS A 50 -2.79 5.05 0.16
N PHE A 51 -2.82 3.96 0.94
CA PHE A 51 -3.42 3.99 2.28
C PHE A 51 -2.65 4.97 3.19
N PRO A 52 -3.27 5.56 4.24
CA PRO A 52 -2.56 6.49 5.13
C PRO A 52 -1.30 5.91 5.75
N ALA A 53 -1.30 4.64 6.12
CA ALA A 53 -0.11 3.98 6.65
C ALA A 53 1.04 3.88 5.64
N GLU A 54 0.74 3.81 4.34
CA GLU A 54 1.73 3.82 3.27
C GLU A 54 2.25 5.24 3.03
N ARG A 55 1.34 6.24 3.01
CA ARG A 55 1.71 7.66 2.92
C ARG A 55 2.56 8.10 4.10
N GLU A 56 2.21 7.71 5.32
CA GLU A 56 2.98 7.97 6.54
C GLU A 56 4.34 7.29 6.47
N ARG A 57 4.41 6.03 6.05
CA ARG A 57 5.69 5.33 5.87
C ARG A 57 6.61 6.09 4.91
N LEU A 58 6.08 6.53 3.78
CA LEU A 58 6.85 7.30 2.80
C LEU A 58 7.30 8.65 3.38
N SER A 59 6.41 9.37 4.07
CA SER A 59 6.78 10.62 4.76
C SER A 59 7.93 10.41 5.75
N ARG A 60 7.81 9.40 6.62
CA ARG A 60 8.84 9.10 7.63
C ARG A 60 10.15 8.63 7.01
N GLN A 61 10.10 7.94 5.88
CA GLN A 61 11.29 7.56 5.12
C GLN A 61 12.02 8.81 4.60
N PHE A 62 11.30 9.78 4.04
CA PHE A 62 11.87 11.05 3.60
C PHE A 62 12.38 11.90 4.78
N ASP A 63 11.65 11.94 5.90
CA ASP A 63 12.09 12.62 7.13
C ASP A 63 13.34 12.00 7.74
N LEU A 64 13.48 10.68 7.65
CA LEU A 64 14.70 9.96 8.05
C LEU A 64 15.86 10.39 7.16
N MET A 65 15.68 10.29 5.83
CA MET A 65 16.73 10.59 4.86
C MET A 65 17.16 12.06 4.87
N SER A 66 16.24 13.01 5.12
CA SER A 66 16.57 14.44 5.20
C SER A 66 17.40 14.81 6.44
N LYS A 67 17.34 13.98 7.49
CA LYS A 67 18.10 14.16 8.74
C LYS A 67 19.41 13.39 8.77
N MET A 68 19.66 12.50 7.81
CA MET A 68 20.91 11.74 7.74
C MET A 68 22.07 12.67 7.37
N ASP A 69 23.23 12.42 7.97
CA ASP A 69 24.47 13.06 7.55
C ASP A 69 24.91 12.53 6.17
N ASN A 70 25.83 13.26 5.52
CA ASN A 70 26.24 12.93 4.17
C ASN A 70 26.92 11.56 4.07
N ALA A 71 27.77 11.19 5.03
CA ALA A 71 28.47 9.91 4.98
C ALA A 71 27.49 8.74 5.12
N SER A 72 26.51 8.84 6.03
CA SER A 72 25.46 7.83 6.19
C SER A 72 24.57 7.72 4.94
N PHE A 73 24.17 8.85 4.36
CA PHE A 73 23.35 8.85 3.15
C PHE A 73 24.10 8.24 1.96
N ASP A 74 25.33 8.68 1.73
CA ASP A 74 26.15 8.20 0.61
C ASP A 74 26.50 6.72 0.78
N GLY A 75 26.75 6.28 2.02
CA GLY A 75 26.92 4.88 2.38
C GLY A 75 25.70 4.03 2.03
N LEU A 76 24.48 4.51 2.32
CA LEU A 76 23.24 3.83 1.97
C LEU A 76 23.02 3.76 0.45
N MET A 77 23.39 4.81 -0.29
CA MET A 77 23.24 4.88 -1.74
C MET A 77 24.33 4.11 -2.51
N SER A 78 25.49 3.87 -1.88
CA SER A 78 26.69 3.31 -2.53
C SER A 78 26.43 2.01 -3.28
N ALA A 79 25.59 1.12 -2.73
CA ALA A 79 25.27 -0.16 -3.35
C ALA A 79 24.62 0.01 -4.74
N PHE A 80 23.75 1.01 -4.91
CA PHE A 80 23.13 1.30 -6.20
C PHE A 80 24.11 1.96 -7.18
N SER A 81 25.08 2.74 -6.69
CA SER A 81 26.11 3.36 -7.54
C SER A 81 27.06 2.36 -8.17
N THR A 82 27.13 1.12 -7.66
CA THR A 82 27.91 0.02 -8.28
C THR A 82 27.26 -0.58 -9.53
N ILE A 83 25.99 -0.25 -9.79
CA ILE A 83 25.23 -0.74 -10.93
C ILE A 83 25.45 0.22 -12.09
N THR A 84 26.05 -0.28 -13.16
CA THR A 84 26.32 0.51 -14.36
C THR A 84 25.04 0.63 -15.17
N LEU A 85 24.69 1.83 -15.63
CA LEU A 85 23.58 2.07 -16.57
C LEU A 85 24.11 2.40 -17.96
N SER A 86 23.41 1.94 -19.01
CA SER A 86 23.65 2.39 -20.39
C SER A 86 23.38 3.88 -20.57
N SER A 87 23.94 4.50 -21.60
CA SER A 87 23.60 5.89 -21.98
C SER A 87 22.11 6.02 -22.30
N GLU A 88 21.57 5.07 -23.06
CA GLU A 88 20.14 5.03 -23.43
C GLU A 88 19.23 5.15 -22.21
N LEU A 89 19.47 4.36 -21.16
CA LEU A 89 18.69 4.45 -19.93
C LEU A 89 18.82 5.81 -19.24
N ARG A 90 20.02 6.40 -19.21
CA ARG A 90 20.24 7.72 -18.58
C ARG A 90 19.51 8.85 -19.30
N ASP A 91 19.31 8.69 -20.60
CA ASP A 91 18.70 9.69 -21.47
C ASP A 91 17.18 9.53 -21.58
N MET A 92 16.60 8.45 -21.04
CA MET A 92 15.15 8.26 -21.00
C MET A 92 14.42 9.31 -20.16
N GLU A 93 13.15 9.55 -20.48
CA GLU A 93 12.23 10.38 -19.70
C GLU A 93 11.71 9.66 -18.44
N TRP A 94 12.58 9.49 -17.45
CA TRP A 94 12.31 8.71 -16.24
C TRP A 94 11.47 9.44 -15.18
N VAL A 95 11.30 10.77 -15.29
CA VAL A 95 10.48 11.54 -14.34
C VAL A 95 9.01 11.43 -14.66
N ASP A 96 8.63 11.66 -15.92
CA ASP A 96 7.24 11.61 -16.34
C ASP A 96 6.78 10.18 -16.60
N HIS A 97 7.71 9.29 -17.00
CA HIS A 97 7.41 7.89 -17.30
C HIS A 97 8.28 6.90 -16.51
N PRO A 98 8.25 6.93 -15.16
CA PRO A 98 9.08 6.05 -14.33
C PRO A 98 8.72 4.57 -14.49
N GLN A 99 7.49 4.25 -14.90
CA GLN A 99 7.10 2.87 -15.20
C GLN A 99 7.84 2.31 -16.42
N LEU A 100 7.89 3.06 -17.52
CA LEU A 100 8.60 2.65 -18.74
C LEU A 100 10.10 2.54 -18.47
N PHE A 101 10.69 3.52 -17.77
CA PHE A 101 12.09 3.43 -17.36
C PHE A 101 12.39 2.15 -16.57
N ARG A 102 11.51 1.74 -15.65
CA ARG A 102 11.69 0.51 -14.87
C ARG A 102 11.65 -0.75 -15.73
N GLU A 103 10.76 -0.80 -16.73
CA GLU A 103 10.67 -1.94 -17.65
C GLU A 103 11.97 -2.10 -18.47
N HIS A 104 12.46 -0.99 -19.03
CA HIS A 104 13.74 -0.97 -19.74
C HIS A 104 14.93 -1.27 -18.82
N LEU A 105 14.94 -0.72 -17.60
CA LEU A 105 15.96 -0.99 -16.59
C LEU A 105 16.00 -2.48 -16.26
N THR A 106 14.86 -3.12 -15.99
CA THR A 106 14.83 -4.55 -15.68
C THR A 106 15.36 -5.38 -16.84
N ALA A 107 14.94 -5.10 -18.08
CA ALA A 107 15.45 -5.79 -19.26
C ALA A 107 16.98 -5.67 -19.38
N TYR A 108 17.51 -4.47 -19.20
CA TYR A 108 18.95 -4.20 -19.23
C TYR A 108 19.73 -4.89 -18.10
N LEU A 109 19.19 -4.89 -16.87
CA LEU A 109 19.82 -5.57 -15.75
C LEU A 109 19.93 -7.08 -15.96
N TRP A 110 18.96 -7.69 -16.65
CA TRP A 110 19.03 -9.08 -17.07
C TRP A 110 20.08 -9.31 -18.15
N SER A 111 20.12 -8.47 -19.20
CA SER A 111 21.08 -8.63 -20.30
C SER A 111 22.53 -8.47 -19.85
N GLU A 112 22.78 -7.55 -18.92
CA GLU A 112 24.13 -7.27 -18.39
C GLU A 112 24.48 -8.11 -17.15
N HIS A 113 23.63 -9.08 -16.77
CA HIS A 113 23.82 -9.91 -15.58
C HIS A 113 24.02 -9.10 -14.27
N GLN A 114 23.41 -7.91 -14.18
CA GLN A 114 23.48 -7.02 -13.02
C GLN A 114 22.27 -7.16 -12.08
N ILE A 115 21.29 -7.99 -12.43
CA ILE A 115 20.04 -8.17 -11.68
C ILE A 115 20.25 -8.59 -10.22
N ASP A 116 21.24 -9.46 -9.95
CA ASP A 116 21.54 -9.91 -8.58
C ASP A 116 22.11 -8.78 -7.71
N ARG A 117 22.97 -7.92 -8.30
CA ARG A 117 23.51 -6.74 -7.61
C ARG A 117 22.39 -5.76 -7.28
N TYR A 118 21.48 -5.54 -8.23
CA TYR A 118 20.28 -4.74 -8.00
C TYR A 118 19.42 -5.28 -6.87
N HIS A 119 19.10 -6.58 -6.88
CA HIS A 119 18.30 -7.19 -5.82
C HIS A 119 18.97 -7.07 -4.45
N LYS A 120 20.28 -7.30 -4.37
CA LYS A 120 21.04 -7.14 -3.12
C LYS A 120 21.02 -5.69 -2.62
N ALA A 121 21.21 -4.70 -3.50
CA ALA A 121 21.13 -3.28 -3.14
C ALA A 121 19.72 -2.90 -2.65
N ALA A 122 18.67 -3.33 -3.37
CA ALA A 122 17.28 -3.08 -3.01
C ALA A 122 16.90 -3.71 -1.66
N GLN A 123 17.33 -4.95 -1.39
CA GLN A 123 17.11 -5.63 -0.11
C GLN A 123 17.81 -4.90 1.03
N GLY A 124 19.08 -4.49 0.85
CA GLY A 124 19.83 -3.72 1.85
C GLY A 124 19.15 -2.39 2.19
N TYR A 125 18.70 -1.65 1.17
CA TYR A 125 17.93 -0.42 1.35
C TYR A 125 16.62 -0.66 2.12
N GLN A 126 15.85 -1.68 1.71
CA GLN A 126 14.59 -2.01 2.37
C GLN A 126 14.81 -2.39 3.84
N GLN A 127 15.79 -3.23 4.13
CA GLN A 127 16.11 -3.66 5.49
C GLN A 127 16.51 -2.47 6.37
N PHE A 128 17.30 -1.53 5.84
CA PHE A 128 17.65 -0.30 6.54
C PHE A 128 16.40 0.51 6.88
N VAL A 129 15.56 0.80 5.90
CA VAL A 129 14.33 1.59 6.09
C VAL A 129 13.38 0.89 7.06
N GLU A 130 13.21 -0.44 6.97
CA GLU A 130 12.33 -1.19 7.87
C GLU A 130 12.84 -1.23 9.31
N THR A 131 14.15 -1.32 9.49
CA THR A 131 14.78 -1.29 10.81
C THR A 131 14.65 0.10 11.44
N ALA A 132 14.92 1.15 10.66
CA ALA A 132 14.84 2.53 11.14
C ALA A 132 13.40 2.99 11.41
N LEU A 133 12.44 2.52 10.60
CA LEU A 133 11.02 2.90 10.71
C LEU A 133 10.18 1.85 11.44
N LYS A 134 10.80 1.02 12.29
CA LYS A 134 10.14 -0.10 12.98
C LYS A 134 8.75 0.31 13.46
N LYS A 135 7.72 -0.31 12.87
CA LYS A 135 6.33 0.07 13.12
C LYS A 135 5.97 -0.20 14.58
N THR A 136 5.56 0.83 15.30
CA THR A 136 4.86 0.67 16.56
C THR A 136 3.52 0.00 16.28
N ALA A 137 3.20 -1.05 17.04
CA ALA A 137 1.87 -1.63 16.96
C ALA A 137 0.82 -0.55 17.29
N PRO A 138 -0.33 -0.52 16.60
CA PRO A 138 -1.39 0.41 16.96
C PRO A 138 -1.79 0.17 18.43
N ALA A 139 -2.10 1.25 19.15
CA ALA A 139 -2.49 1.20 20.56
C ALA A 139 -3.74 0.33 20.82
N SER A 140 -4.52 0.08 19.76
CA SER A 140 -5.64 -0.86 19.78
C SER A 140 -5.58 -1.76 18.55
N PRO A 141 -5.94 -3.04 18.69
CA PRO A 141 -5.93 -3.97 17.57
C PRO A 141 -6.98 -3.57 16.53
N ARG A 142 -6.62 -3.75 15.26
CA ARG A 142 -7.53 -3.46 14.15
C ARG A 142 -8.58 -4.56 14.07
N TRP A 143 -9.82 -4.15 13.82
CA TRP A 143 -10.94 -5.07 13.62
C TRP A 143 -11.32 -5.14 12.15
N THR A 144 -11.57 -6.35 11.67
CA THR A 144 -12.13 -6.58 10.34
C THR A 144 -13.28 -7.55 10.46
N ILE A 145 -14.47 -7.11 10.09
CA ILE A 145 -15.67 -7.93 10.03
C ILE A 145 -15.98 -8.17 8.56
N VAL A 146 -16.07 -9.45 8.20
CA VAL A 146 -16.50 -9.88 6.88
C VAL A 146 -17.81 -10.64 7.04
N THR A 147 -18.87 -10.15 6.41
CA THR A 147 -20.14 -10.86 6.31
C THR A 147 -20.23 -11.51 4.94
N ILE A 148 -20.58 -12.79 4.93
CA ILE A 148 -20.89 -13.55 3.73
C ILE A 148 -22.40 -13.73 3.75
N GLY A 149 -23.05 -12.95 2.89
CA GLY A 149 -24.48 -12.82 2.77
C GLY A 149 -25.14 -13.99 2.05
N GLN A 150 -26.46 -13.93 2.08
CA GLN A 150 -27.35 -14.93 1.49
C GLN A 150 -27.10 -15.04 -0.02
N GLY A 151 -26.95 -16.26 -0.54
CA GLY A 151 -26.75 -16.52 -1.97
C GLY A 151 -25.30 -16.64 -2.43
N SER A 152 -24.30 -16.55 -1.53
CA SER A 152 -22.93 -16.90 -1.89
C SER A 152 -22.82 -18.39 -2.22
N GLU A 153 -22.25 -18.74 -3.36
CA GLU A 153 -21.92 -20.14 -3.67
C GLU A 153 -20.94 -20.68 -2.62
N GLN A 154 -21.23 -21.85 -2.08
CA GLN A 154 -20.27 -22.53 -1.22
C GLN A 154 -19.07 -22.95 -2.07
N SER A 155 -17.96 -22.25 -1.91
CA SER A 155 -16.69 -22.71 -2.47
C SER A 155 -16.19 -23.92 -1.67
N ASP A 156 -15.70 -24.94 -2.36
CA ASP A 156 -14.95 -26.06 -1.76
C ASP A 156 -13.69 -25.57 -1.01
N ARG A 157 -13.22 -24.35 -1.30
CA ARG A 157 -12.11 -23.72 -0.61
C ARG A 157 -12.59 -23.01 0.64
N GLN A 158 -12.00 -23.35 1.79
CA GLN A 158 -12.18 -22.61 3.03
C GLN A 158 -11.74 -21.15 2.85
N LEU A 159 -12.72 -20.25 2.82
CA LEU A 159 -12.48 -18.82 2.81
C LEU A 159 -11.69 -18.43 4.06
N PHE A 160 -10.74 -17.50 3.88
CA PHE A 160 -9.94 -16.94 4.97
C PHE A 160 -9.11 -17.95 5.78
N ARG A 161 -8.77 -19.12 5.22
CA ARG A 161 -7.90 -20.13 5.87
C ARG A 161 -6.64 -19.55 6.52
N LYS A 162 -6.01 -18.55 5.88
CA LYS A 162 -4.80 -17.89 6.41
C LYS A 162 -5.08 -16.89 7.54
N LEU A 163 -6.31 -16.37 7.62
CA LEU A 163 -6.71 -15.43 8.66
C LEU A 163 -7.42 -16.12 9.83
N GLN A 164 -7.96 -17.32 9.63
CA GLN A 164 -8.68 -18.09 10.66
C GLN A 164 -7.89 -18.24 11.98
N PRO A 165 -6.55 -18.45 11.98
CA PRO A 165 -5.78 -18.47 13.24
C PRO A 165 -5.73 -17.13 13.99
N HIS A 166 -6.20 -16.04 13.37
CA HIS A 166 -6.16 -14.66 13.88
C HIS A 166 -7.56 -14.06 14.05
N GLY A 167 -8.60 -14.89 14.10
CA GLY A 167 -9.97 -14.41 14.27
C GLY A 167 -10.93 -15.53 14.60
N THR A 168 -12.21 -15.17 14.59
CA THR A 168 -13.32 -16.05 14.94
C THR A 168 -14.27 -16.17 13.75
N LEU A 169 -14.53 -17.40 13.34
CA LEU A 169 -15.52 -17.74 12.33
C LEU A 169 -16.83 -18.14 13.00
N PHE A 170 -17.87 -17.36 12.73
CA PHE A 170 -19.24 -17.69 13.10
C PHE A 170 -19.98 -18.21 11.86
N THR A 171 -20.60 -19.37 12.00
CA THR A 171 -21.42 -19.98 10.94
C THR A 171 -22.81 -20.28 11.45
N GLN A 172 -23.78 -20.38 10.54
CA GLN A 172 -25.17 -20.70 10.87
C GLN A 172 -25.81 -19.66 11.80
N LEU A 173 -25.47 -18.39 11.56
CA LEU A 173 -26.08 -17.28 12.29
C LEU A 173 -27.51 -17.05 11.80
N ASP A 174 -28.41 -16.76 12.72
CA ASP A 174 -29.71 -16.17 12.37
C ASP A 174 -29.44 -14.77 11.79
N PRO A 175 -29.78 -14.52 10.52
CA PRO A 175 -29.52 -13.22 9.90
C PRO A 175 -30.45 -12.11 10.44
N THR A 176 -31.54 -12.46 11.12
CA THR A 176 -32.57 -11.52 11.55
C THR A 176 -32.02 -10.49 12.53
N GLY A 177 -31.99 -9.21 12.15
CA GLY A 177 -31.45 -8.12 12.98
C GLY A 177 -29.92 -8.15 13.18
N GLY A 178 -29.23 -9.15 12.61
CA GLY A 178 -27.80 -9.37 12.85
C GLY A 178 -26.94 -8.26 12.25
N LEU A 179 -27.34 -7.72 11.09
CA LEU A 179 -26.61 -6.64 10.43
C LEU A 179 -26.68 -5.35 11.26
N GLU A 180 -27.86 -5.01 11.78
CA GLU A 180 -28.08 -3.83 12.61
C GLU A 180 -27.22 -3.88 13.88
N ILE A 181 -27.17 -5.05 14.53
CA ILE A 181 -26.33 -5.28 15.71
C ILE A 181 -24.85 -5.12 15.36
N LEU A 182 -24.39 -5.72 14.25
CA LEU A 182 -23.01 -5.60 13.79
C LEU A 182 -22.63 -4.15 13.47
N LEU A 183 -23.49 -3.43 12.75
CA LEU A 183 -23.26 -2.03 12.40
C LEU A 183 -23.28 -1.12 13.64
N ALA A 184 -24.15 -1.40 14.61
CA ALA A 184 -24.18 -0.68 15.88
C ALA A 184 -22.86 -0.87 16.66
N GLU A 185 -22.35 -2.10 16.72
CA GLU A 185 -21.06 -2.39 17.37
C GLU A 185 -19.88 -1.76 16.63
N VAL A 186 -19.89 -1.82 15.29
CA VAL A 186 -18.90 -1.14 14.44
C VAL A 186 -18.87 0.35 14.73
N ARG A 187 -20.04 1.01 14.79
CA ARG A 187 -20.14 2.45 15.13
C ARG A 187 -19.67 2.74 16.55
N SER A 188 -20.11 1.97 17.53
CA SER A 188 -19.72 2.09 18.94
C SER A 188 -18.19 2.00 19.10
N ARG A 189 -17.56 1.02 18.44
CA ARG A 189 -16.11 0.87 18.46
C ARG A 189 -15.39 2.02 17.76
N ALA A 190 -15.87 2.45 16.59
CA ALA A 190 -15.26 3.56 15.85
C ALA A 190 -15.27 4.86 16.68
N GLN A 191 -16.32 5.10 17.48
CA GLN A 191 -16.38 6.21 18.42
C GLN A 191 -15.38 6.05 19.57
N ARG A 192 -15.24 4.83 20.11
CA ARG A 192 -14.32 4.55 21.23
C ARG A 192 -12.85 4.59 20.83
N TYR A 193 -12.53 4.19 19.60
CA TYR A 193 -11.17 4.14 19.07
C TYR A 193 -11.12 4.77 17.67
N PRO A 194 -11.06 6.12 17.58
CA PRO A 194 -11.08 6.84 16.31
C PRO A 194 -9.71 6.76 15.60
N ILE A 195 -9.34 5.55 15.16
CA ILE A 195 -8.11 5.28 14.42
C ILE A 195 -8.48 5.13 12.94
N GLU A 196 -7.85 5.90 12.06
CA GLU A 196 -8.01 5.74 10.61
C GLU A 196 -7.75 4.29 10.19
N TYR A 197 -8.69 3.70 9.45
CA TYR A 197 -8.63 2.30 9.00
C TYR A 197 -8.42 1.29 10.15
N GLY A 198 -8.78 1.65 11.38
CA GLY A 198 -8.78 0.77 12.55
C GLY A 198 -9.91 -0.26 12.54
N LEU A 199 -10.90 -0.05 11.69
CA LEU A 199 -12.08 -0.90 11.54
C LEU A 199 -12.45 -1.05 10.07
N TRP A 200 -12.72 -2.28 9.65
CA TRP A 200 -13.18 -2.61 8.32
C TRP A 200 -14.45 -3.45 8.42
N TYR A 201 -15.47 -3.06 7.66
CA TYR A 201 -16.67 -3.85 7.45
C TYR A 201 -16.77 -4.17 5.97
N ILE A 202 -16.86 -5.47 5.65
CA ILE A 202 -16.92 -5.97 4.28
C ILE A 202 -18.18 -6.82 4.17
N GLU A 203 -19.09 -6.43 3.29
CA GLU A 203 -20.35 -7.12 3.05
C GLU A 203 -20.34 -7.85 1.72
N GLY A 204 -20.51 -9.17 1.74
CA GLY A 204 -20.60 -10.02 0.57
C GLY A 204 -22.00 -10.57 0.37
N GLY A 205 -22.96 -9.75 -0.05
CA GLY A 205 -24.36 -10.15 -0.26
C GLY A 205 -25.14 -9.08 -1.04
N ALA A 206 -26.45 -9.31 -1.25
CA ALA A 206 -27.31 -8.28 -1.82
C ALA A 206 -27.33 -7.03 -0.94
N LEU A 207 -27.23 -5.84 -1.54
CA LEU A 207 -27.23 -4.56 -0.83
C LEU A 207 -28.45 -4.44 0.08
N HIS A 208 -28.21 -4.29 1.38
CA HIS A 208 -29.26 -4.10 2.37
C HIS A 208 -29.74 -2.63 2.38
N ALA A 209 -31.03 -2.35 2.62
CA ALA A 209 -31.53 -0.97 2.65
C ALA A 209 -30.82 -0.10 3.72
N ALA A 210 -30.31 -0.71 4.79
CA ALA A 210 -29.52 -0.07 5.84
C ALA A 210 -28.09 0.34 5.40
N SER A 211 -27.56 -0.20 4.30
CA SER A 211 -26.23 0.17 3.77
C SER A 211 -26.27 1.39 2.83
N VAL A 212 -27.46 1.86 2.45
CA VAL A 212 -27.68 3.03 1.56
C VAL A 212 -27.28 4.38 2.22
N GLY A 213 -27.03 4.40 3.53
CA GLY A 213 -26.56 5.60 4.25
C GLY A 213 -25.04 5.78 4.30
N ALA A 214 -24.25 4.81 3.82
CA ALA A 214 -22.80 4.89 3.77
C ALA A 214 -22.33 5.18 2.33
N THR A 215 -22.67 6.36 1.82
CA THR A 215 -22.14 6.84 0.53
C THR A 215 -20.62 6.96 0.60
N TYR A 216 -19.92 6.01 -0.01
CA TYR A 216 -18.64 6.27 -0.65
C TYR A 216 -18.92 6.72 -2.08
N PRO A 217 -18.25 7.76 -2.60
CA PRO A 217 -18.44 8.18 -3.97
C PRO A 217 -17.85 7.09 -4.87
N ASP A 218 -18.70 6.63 -5.78
CA ASP A 218 -18.33 5.92 -7.00
C ASP A 218 -17.91 4.44 -6.84
N ARG A 219 -18.88 3.55 -7.02
CA ARG A 219 -18.81 2.51 -8.06
C ARG A 219 -20.12 1.75 -8.22
N ASP A 220 -20.68 1.89 -9.41
CA ASP A 220 -21.76 1.12 -9.97
C ASP A 220 -21.39 -0.36 -10.22
N VAL A 221 -22.45 -1.18 -10.21
CA VAL A 221 -22.59 -2.55 -10.73
C VAL A 221 -22.04 -3.70 -9.87
N LEU A 222 -22.96 -4.49 -9.29
CA LEU A 222 -23.25 -5.86 -9.74
C LEU A 222 -24.48 -6.43 -9.00
N ARG A 223 -25.55 -6.68 -9.76
CA ARG A 223 -26.72 -7.47 -9.37
C ARG A 223 -26.42 -8.95 -9.63
N THR A 224 -26.71 -9.82 -8.66
CA THR A 224 -27.35 -11.11 -8.93
C THR A 224 -27.99 -11.67 -7.65
N THR A 225 -29.24 -12.10 -7.77
CA THR A 225 -30.06 -12.72 -6.72
C THR A 225 -29.97 -14.24 -6.86
N CYS A 226 -29.71 -14.98 -5.77
CA CYS A 226 -30.00 -16.41 -5.72
C CYS A 226 -30.18 -16.86 -4.26
N ALA A 227 -31.20 -17.70 -3.99
CA ALA A 227 -31.67 -18.01 -2.66
C ALA A 227 -30.96 -19.22 -2.04
N CYS A 228 -30.28 -19.04 -0.90
CA CYS A 228 -29.85 -20.14 -0.03
C CYS A 228 -29.64 -19.64 1.42
N SER A 229 -30.09 -20.39 2.42
CA SER A 229 -30.53 -19.92 3.75
C SER A 229 -29.48 -19.79 4.85
N LYS A 230 -28.18 -19.60 4.57
CA LYS A 230 -27.15 -19.58 5.64
C LYS A 230 -26.11 -18.46 5.48
N THR A 231 -26.10 -17.53 6.44
CA THR A 231 -25.13 -16.42 6.57
C THR A 231 -23.91 -16.86 7.39
N ARG A 232 -22.72 -16.40 7.02
CA ARG A 232 -21.47 -16.59 7.79
C ARG A 232 -20.85 -15.23 8.10
N VAL A 233 -20.27 -15.09 9.29
CA VAL A 233 -19.58 -13.86 9.71
C VAL A 233 -18.20 -14.24 10.23
N LEU A 234 -17.19 -13.51 9.76
CA LEU A 234 -15.82 -13.63 10.25
C LEU A 234 -15.41 -12.32 10.88
N ALA A 235 -14.99 -12.39 12.13
CA ALA A 235 -14.40 -11.25 12.83
C ALA A 235 -12.92 -11.55 13.08
N PHE A 236 -12.04 -10.66 12.63
CA PHE A 236 -10.61 -10.75 12.87
C PHE A 236 -10.16 -9.63 13.79
N GLU A 237 -9.28 -9.98 14.71
CA GLU A 237 -8.55 -9.04 15.53
C GLU A 237 -7.07 -9.18 15.16
N SER A 238 -6.51 -8.17 14.50
CA SER A 238 -5.12 -8.26 14.03
C SER A 238 -4.29 -7.04 14.33
N ALA A 239 -3.11 -7.29 14.88
CA ALA A 239 -2.03 -6.31 15.01
C ALA A 239 -1.08 -6.27 13.79
N ARG A 240 -1.19 -7.18 12.80
CA ARG A 240 -0.13 -7.40 11.78
C ARG A 240 -0.56 -7.63 10.32
N LEU A 241 -1.85 -7.64 9.99
CA LEU A 241 -2.30 -8.26 8.72
C LEU A 241 -2.30 -7.40 7.45
N TRP A 242 -1.78 -6.16 7.45
CA TRP A 242 -1.85 -5.30 6.26
C TRP A 242 -0.53 -4.62 5.94
N THR A 243 0.40 -5.40 5.39
CA THR A 243 1.48 -4.91 4.52
C THR A 243 1.61 -5.88 3.36
N LYS A 244 1.16 -5.48 2.15
CA LYS A 244 1.64 -6.13 0.93
C LYS A 244 3.12 -5.73 0.77
N PRO A 245 4.05 -6.68 0.57
CA PRO A 245 5.27 -6.36 -0.12
C PRO A 245 4.90 -6.09 -1.58
N GLN A 246 4.91 -4.82 -1.99
CA GLN A 246 4.71 -4.44 -3.39
C GLN A 246 6.05 -4.48 -4.13
N TRP A 247 6.65 -5.66 -4.31
CA TRP A 247 7.80 -5.81 -5.21
C TRP A 247 7.79 -7.21 -5.86
N ALA A 248 7.04 -7.32 -6.95
CA ALA A 248 7.33 -8.14 -8.10
C ALA A 248 6.84 -7.35 -9.31
#